data_AF-A0A3M8G240-F1
#
_entry.id   AF-A0A3M8G240-F1
#
_cell.length_a   1.000
_cell.length_b   1.000
_cell.length_c   1.000
_cell.angle_alpha   90.00
_cell.angle_beta   90.00
_cell.angle_gamma   90.00
#
_symmetry.space_group_name_H-M   'P 1'
#
loop_
_entity.id
_entity.type
_entity.pdbx_description
1 polymer ?
#
loop_
_entity_poly.entity_id
_entity_poly.type
_entity_poly.pdbx_seq_one_letter_code
_entity_poly.pdbx_strand_id
1 'polypeptide(L)'
;MIQRLILLALGIGAGKLLLDIFAAADEEQEDHKHPPINHDFLINQDQEEFGFSVLKGKITRAINSIKKESKKFKIGKTGHPGKRMGSHSGFDEMFLLCSSSDEELINELESYYTAKYIDDPKNENEKVGSAGDAKTKDGQYYLYVIVQS
;
A
#
# COMPACT_ATOMS: atom_id res chain seq x y z
N MET A 1 14.87 -69.09 18.45
CA MET A 1 13.74 -68.51 19.22
C MET A 1 13.43 -67.16 18.58
N ILE A 2 12.26 -67.06 17.93
CA ILE A 2 11.80 -65.93 17.13
C ILE A 2 10.98 -64.99 18.03
N GLN A 3 11.27 -63.69 18.04
CA GLN A 3 10.32 -62.59 18.28
C GLN A 3 11.07 -61.26 18.07
N ARG A 4 10.97 -60.63 16.89
CA ARG A 4 10.00 -59.57 16.54
C ARG A 4 9.99 -58.39 17.53
N LEU A 5 10.58 -57.27 17.12
CA LEU A 5 9.81 -56.03 17.06
C LEU A 5 10.24 -55.21 15.82
N ILE A 6 9.23 -54.84 15.07
CA ILE A 6 9.21 -54.01 13.86
C ILE A 6 9.16 -52.54 14.29
N LEU A 7 9.72 -51.64 13.47
CA LEU A 7 9.35 -50.24 13.17
C LEU A 7 10.64 -49.44 12.93
N LEU A 8 10.79 -48.60 11.90
CA LEU A 8 9.96 -48.25 10.77
C LEU A 8 10.92 -47.69 9.70
N ALA A 9 10.61 -47.94 8.44
CA ALA A 9 11.31 -47.40 7.29
C ALA A 9 11.12 -45.88 7.15
N LEU A 10 11.93 -45.32 6.22
CA LEU A 10 11.78 -44.04 5.52
C LEU A 10 12.58 -42.85 6.07
N GLY A 11 13.90 -43.00 6.07
CA GLY A 11 14.83 -41.87 5.93
C GLY A 11 15.05 -41.48 4.47
N ILE A 12 14.01 -41.00 3.76
CA ILE A 12 14.15 -40.28 2.48
C ILE A 12 13.00 -39.27 2.42
N GLY A 13 13.26 -38.02 2.76
CA GLY A 13 12.20 -36.99 2.70
C GLY A 13 12.53 -35.61 3.25
N ALA A 14 13.67 -35.38 3.90
CA ALA A 14 14.00 -34.06 4.45
C ALA A 14 14.83 -33.17 3.50
N GLY A 15 15.52 -33.76 2.50
CA GLY A 15 16.43 -33.00 1.63
C GLY A 15 15.74 -32.18 0.52
N LYS A 16 14.53 -32.55 0.11
CA LYS A 16 13.82 -31.89 -1.01
C LYS A 16 12.90 -30.77 -0.53
N LEU A 17 12.36 -30.87 0.69
CA LEU A 17 11.54 -29.83 1.30
C LEU A 17 12.35 -28.59 1.72
N LEU A 18 13.63 -28.73 2.10
CA LEU A 18 14.47 -27.57 2.40
C LEU A 18 14.89 -26.81 1.14
N LEU A 19 15.15 -27.51 0.03
CA LEU A 19 15.46 -26.86 -1.25
C LEU A 19 14.26 -26.07 -1.79
N ASP A 20 13.04 -26.57 -1.65
CA ASP A 20 11.84 -25.82 -2.08
C ASP A 20 11.54 -24.61 -1.17
N ILE A 21 11.90 -24.65 0.12
CA ILE A 21 11.76 -23.52 1.05
C ILE A 21 12.81 -22.42 0.77
N PHE A 22 14.04 -22.79 0.36
CA PHE A 22 15.07 -21.82 -0.01
C PHE A 22 15.02 -21.39 -1.48
N ALA A 23 14.45 -22.20 -2.38
CA ALA A 23 14.19 -21.82 -3.77
C ALA A 23 12.97 -20.91 -3.92
N ALA A 24 11.99 -21.00 -3.00
CA ALA A 24 10.88 -20.04 -2.92
C ALA A 24 11.26 -18.68 -2.31
N ALA A 25 12.51 -18.53 -1.83
CA ALA A 25 13.02 -17.28 -1.26
C ALA A 25 13.84 -16.43 -2.26
N ASP A 26 14.16 -16.98 -3.43
CA ASP A 26 14.96 -16.33 -4.49
C ASP A 26 14.15 -16.21 -5.81
N GLU A 27 12.83 -15.99 -5.72
CA GLU A 27 12.21 -15.21 -6.78
C GLU A 27 12.65 -13.76 -6.59
N GLU A 28 13.80 -13.45 -7.22
CA GLU A 28 14.16 -12.11 -7.68
C GLU A 28 12.92 -11.53 -8.37
N GLN A 29 12.09 -10.86 -7.58
CA GLN A 29 10.99 -10.09 -8.08
C GLN A 29 11.65 -8.94 -8.83
N GLU A 30 11.70 -9.09 -10.16
CA GLU A 30 12.18 -8.09 -11.10
C GLU A 30 11.84 -6.71 -10.58
N ASP A 31 12.87 -5.87 -10.51
CA ASP A 31 12.81 -4.45 -10.25
C ASP A 31 11.98 -3.82 -11.39
N HIS A 32 10.66 -4.00 -11.33
CA HIS A 32 9.70 -3.34 -12.16
C HIS A 32 9.84 -1.87 -11.82
N LYS A 33 10.67 -1.17 -12.61
CA LYS A 33 10.81 0.29 -12.67
C LYS A 33 9.50 0.92 -12.23
N HIS A 34 9.44 1.27 -10.95
CA HIS A 34 8.24 1.87 -10.41
C HIS A 34 8.05 3.17 -11.18
N PRO A 35 6.86 3.45 -11.72
CA PRO A 35 6.60 4.79 -12.23
C PRO A 35 6.94 5.77 -11.10
N PRO A 36 7.60 6.91 -11.42
CA PRO A 36 8.07 7.82 -10.40
C PRO A 36 6.90 8.22 -9.50
N ILE A 37 7.02 7.96 -8.20
CA ILE A 37 6.19 8.59 -7.19
C ILE A 37 6.58 10.07 -7.28
N ASN A 38 5.71 10.92 -7.84
CA ASN A 38 6.04 12.35 -7.94
C ASN A 38 6.05 12.94 -6.52
N HIS A 39 7.20 13.48 -6.14
CA HIS A 39 7.72 13.51 -4.77
C HIS A 39 7.22 14.64 -3.87
N ASP A 40 6.28 15.46 -4.32
CA ASP A 40 5.92 16.66 -3.57
C ASP A 40 4.67 16.42 -2.70
N PHE A 41 4.88 15.73 -1.56
CA PHE A 41 4.26 16.01 -0.24
C PHE A 41 4.15 14.78 0.68
N LEU A 42 5.26 14.31 1.27
CA LEU A 42 5.16 13.31 2.35
C LEU A 42 5.04 14.00 3.72
N ILE A 43 3.91 13.78 4.42
CA ILE A 43 3.88 13.90 5.88
C ILE A 43 4.29 12.55 6.47
N ASN A 44 5.36 12.51 7.26
CA ASN A 44 5.68 11.31 8.04
C ASN A 44 5.17 11.50 9.46
N GLN A 45 4.00 10.93 9.75
CA GLN A 45 3.33 11.16 11.03
C GLN A 45 4.11 10.60 12.22
N ASP A 46 4.87 9.52 12.02
CA ASP A 46 5.70 8.91 13.08
C ASP A 46 6.87 9.82 13.48
N GLN A 47 7.25 10.78 12.63
CA GLN A 47 8.34 11.74 12.90
C GLN A 47 7.82 13.13 13.27
N GLU A 48 6.72 13.57 12.66
CA GLU A 48 6.20 14.93 12.85
C GLU A 48 5.18 15.03 13.99
N GLU A 49 4.54 13.92 14.37
CA GLU A 49 3.61 13.81 15.51
C GLU A 49 2.50 14.88 15.54
N PHE A 50 1.98 15.31 14.38
CA PHE A 50 0.94 16.33 14.36
C PHE A 50 -0.35 15.86 15.05
N GLY A 51 -0.96 16.74 15.84
CA GLY A 51 -2.33 16.52 16.29
C GLY A 51 -3.27 16.33 15.08
N PHE A 52 -4.25 15.43 15.22
CA PHE A 52 -5.10 14.97 14.12
C PHE A 52 -5.78 16.10 13.31
N SER A 53 -6.16 17.20 13.97
CA SER A 53 -6.73 18.37 13.29
C SER A 53 -5.72 19.08 12.37
N VAL A 54 -4.48 19.24 12.84
CA VAL A 54 -3.39 19.88 12.07
C VAL A 54 -3.00 19.00 10.89
N LEU A 55 -2.87 17.69 11.12
CA LEU A 55 -2.62 16.69 10.08
C LEU A 55 -3.66 16.79 8.97
N LYS A 56 -4.95 16.78 9.34
CA LYS A 56 -6.04 16.91 8.36
C LYS A 56 -6.01 18.24 7.60
N GLY A 57 -5.67 19.33 8.28
CA GLY A 57 -5.53 20.64 7.63
C GLY A 57 -4.44 20.65 6.56
N LYS A 58 -3.29 20.03 6.85
CA LYS A 58 -2.17 19.90 5.91
C LYS A 58 -2.53 19.04 4.70
N ILE A 59 -3.05 17.83 4.91
CA ILE A 59 -3.45 16.92 3.82
C ILE A 59 -4.56 17.55 2.96
N THR A 60 -5.54 18.23 3.57
CA THR A 60 -6.61 18.93 2.83
C THR A 60 -6.05 19.96 1.86
N ARG A 61 -5.05 20.75 2.28
CA ARG A 61 -4.42 21.75 1.41
C ARG A 61 -3.70 21.08 0.25
N ALA A 62 -2.97 20.00 0.51
CA ALA A 62 -2.27 19.23 -0.52
C ALA A 62 -3.24 18.68 -1.57
N ILE A 63 -4.28 17.94 -1.15
CA ILE A 63 -5.30 17.40 -2.05
C ILE A 63 -5.95 18.50 -2.89
N ASN A 64 -6.32 19.63 -2.25
CA ASN A 64 -6.96 20.73 -2.97
C ASN A 64 -6.04 21.38 -4.01
N SER A 65 -4.73 21.44 -3.75
CA SER A 65 -3.74 21.93 -4.70
C SER A 65 -3.64 20.98 -5.90
N ILE A 66 -3.41 19.69 -5.63
CA ILE A 66 -3.24 18.64 -6.63
C ILE A 66 -4.49 18.51 -7.52
N LYS A 67 -5.68 18.45 -6.91
CA LYS A 67 -6.93 18.24 -7.68
C LYS A 67 -7.28 19.40 -8.62
N LYS A 68 -6.80 20.62 -8.31
CA LYS A 68 -7.06 21.81 -9.12
C LYS A 68 -6.42 21.66 -10.50
N GLU A 69 -5.24 21.04 -10.54
CA GLU A 69 -4.41 20.86 -11.73
C GLU A 69 -4.73 19.56 -12.47
N SER A 70 -5.28 18.55 -11.78
CA SER A 70 -5.69 17.29 -12.39
C SER A 70 -7.01 17.36 -13.18
N LYS A 71 -7.17 16.48 -14.17
CA LYS A 71 -8.46 16.17 -14.83
C LYS A 71 -9.33 15.29 -13.94
N LYS A 72 -8.75 14.25 -13.36
CA LYS A 72 -9.41 13.31 -12.44
C LYS A 72 -8.46 12.96 -11.29
N PHE A 73 -9.01 12.57 -10.15
CA PHE A 73 -8.23 12.09 -9.01
C PHE A 73 -8.93 10.96 -8.26
N LYS A 74 -8.14 10.16 -7.53
CA LYS A 74 -8.62 9.19 -6.54
C LYS A 74 -7.73 9.24 -5.30
N ILE A 75 -8.32 9.02 -4.15
CA ILE A 75 -7.64 8.91 -2.87
C ILE A 75 -7.70 7.45 -2.43
N GLY A 76 -6.59 6.94 -1.91
CA GLY A 76 -6.59 5.58 -1.40
C GLY A 76 -5.31 5.24 -0.65
N LYS A 77 -5.38 4.16 0.10
CA LYS A 77 -4.21 3.57 0.77
C LYS A 77 -3.61 2.44 -0.05
N THR A 78 -2.29 2.27 0.03
CA THR A 78 -1.64 1.06 -0.49
C THR A 78 -0.26 0.85 0.09
N GLY A 79 0.07 -0.42 0.35
CA GLY A 79 1.43 -0.82 0.64
C GLY A 79 2.28 -1.15 -0.61
N HIS A 80 1.72 -1.01 -1.81
CA HIS A 80 2.40 -1.42 -3.03
C HIS A 80 2.13 -0.40 -4.15
N PRO A 81 2.69 0.82 -4.06
CA PRO A 81 2.37 1.92 -4.97
C PRO A 81 2.61 1.56 -6.45
N GLY A 82 3.71 0.86 -6.76
CA GLY A 82 4.01 0.41 -8.12
C GLY A 82 2.95 -0.55 -8.71
N LYS A 83 2.46 -1.51 -7.92
CA LYS A 83 1.36 -2.41 -8.34
C LYS A 83 0.05 -1.65 -8.55
N ARG A 84 -0.20 -0.63 -7.73
CA ARG A 84 -1.43 0.15 -7.80
C ARG A 84 -1.47 1.04 -9.04
N MET A 85 -0.39 1.74 -9.37
CA MET A 85 -0.32 2.54 -10.60
C MET A 85 -0.57 1.69 -11.86
N GLY A 86 -0.03 0.48 -11.93
CA GLY A 86 -0.29 -0.44 -13.05
C GLY A 86 -1.75 -0.93 -13.17
N SER A 87 -2.55 -0.83 -12.10
CA SER A 87 -3.95 -1.30 -12.06
C SER A 87 -4.97 -0.21 -12.38
N HIS A 88 -4.58 1.08 -12.31
CA HIS A 88 -5.46 2.21 -12.57
C HIS A 88 -5.20 2.77 -13.97
N SER A 89 -5.78 2.14 -15.00
CA SER A 89 -5.67 2.63 -16.37
C SER A 89 -6.19 4.08 -16.47
N GLY A 90 -5.34 4.97 -16.98
CA GLY A 90 -5.65 6.39 -17.16
C GLY A 90 -5.19 7.32 -16.05
N PHE A 91 -4.64 6.82 -14.94
CA PHE A 91 -3.94 7.62 -13.94
C PHE A 91 -2.43 7.55 -14.21
N ASP A 92 -1.77 8.70 -14.27
CA ASP A 92 -0.37 8.83 -14.69
C ASP A 92 0.56 9.31 -13.57
N GLU A 93 0.01 9.88 -12.49
CA GLU A 93 0.80 10.36 -11.35
C GLU A 93 0.22 9.90 -10.01
N MET A 94 1.11 9.65 -9.04
CA MET A 94 0.79 9.29 -7.66
C MET A 94 1.60 10.15 -6.69
N PHE A 95 0.89 10.81 -5.78
CA PHE A 95 1.46 11.62 -4.72
C PHE A 95 1.19 10.96 -3.37
N LEU A 96 2.25 10.68 -2.63
CA LEU A 96 2.15 10.30 -1.22
C LEU A 96 1.62 11.51 -0.44
N LEU A 97 0.68 11.31 0.48
CA LEU A 97 0.09 12.36 1.32
C LEU A 97 0.48 12.22 2.79
N CYS A 98 0.54 10.97 3.27
CA CYS A 98 0.83 10.65 4.66
C CYS A 98 1.40 9.23 4.76
N SER A 99 2.41 9.05 5.60
CA SER A 99 2.86 7.75 6.09
C SER A 99 2.72 7.64 7.60
N SER A 100 2.42 6.44 8.10
CA SER A 100 2.50 6.11 9.52
C SER A 100 2.64 4.61 9.71
N SER A 101 3.21 4.17 10.83
CA SER A 101 3.12 2.77 11.30
C SER A 101 1.74 2.42 11.89
N ASP A 102 0.87 3.41 12.09
CA ASP A 102 -0.51 3.22 12.56
C ASP A 102 -1.47 2.97 11.39
N GLU A 103 -1.89 1.71 11.25
CA GLU A 103 -2.88 1.30 10.24
C GLU A 103 -4.24 1.96 10.42
N GLU A 104 -4.69 2.08 11.68
CA GLU A 104 -6.01 2.60 12.01
C GLU A 104 -6.09 4.08 11.62
N LEU A 105 -5.02 4.84 11.90
CA LEU A 105 -4.89 6.21 11.45
C LEU A 105 -5.01 6.35 9.93
N ILE A 106 -4.27 5.56 9.16
CA ILE A 106 -4.32 5.64 7.69
C ILE A 106 -5.70 5.23 7.15
N ASN A 107 -6.34 4.24 7.77
CA ASN A 107 -7.71 3.82 7.44
C ASN A 107 -8.74 4.93 7.75
N GLU A 108 -8.60 5.62 8.88
CA GLU A 108 -9.46 6.75 9.25
C GLU A 108 -9.28 7.92 8.27
N LEU A 109 -8.03 8.28 7.94
CA LEU A 109 -7.74 9.34 7.00
C LEU A 109 -8.28 9.03 5.59
N GLU A 110 -8.10 7.79 5.10
CA GLU A 110 -8.67 7.36 3.82
C GLU A 110 -10.20 7.53 3.82
N SER A 111 -10.86 6.99 4.85
CA SER A 111 -12.32 7.05 4.96
C SER A 111 -12.81 8.49 5.02
N TYR A 112 -12.15 9.34 5.81
CA TYR A 112 -12.46 10.75 5.91
C TYR A 112 -12.35 11.47 4.56
N TYR A 113 -11.25 11.29 3.84
CA TYR A 113 -11.02 12.01 2.59
C TYR A 113 -11.84 11.49 1.42
N THR A 114 -12.02 10.17 1.31
CA THR A 114 -12.91 9.60 0.30
C THR A 114 -14.35 10.08 0.49
N ALA A 115 -14.84 10.15 1.75
CA ALA A 115 -16.15 10.72 2.05
C ALA A 115 -16.23 12.23 1.77
N LYS A 116 -15.20 13.00 2.16
CA LYS A 116 -15.16 14.46 1.98
C LYS A 116 -15.28 14.89 0.52
N TYR A 117 -14.71 14.11 -0.40
CA TYR A 117 -14.66 14.43 -1.83
C TYR A 117 -15.58 13.55 -2.67
N ILE A 118 -16.47 12.75 -2.08
CA ILE A 118 -17.30 11.79 -2.82
C ILE A 118 -18.16 12.46 -3.91
N ASP A 119 -18.63 13.68 -3.65
CA ASP A 119 -19.46 14.47 -4.57
C ASP A 119 -18.64 15.37 -5.51
N ASP A 120 -17.30 15.32 -5.45
CA ASP A 120 -16.44 16.10 -6.36
C ASP A 120 -16.51 15.47 -7.77
N PRO A 121 -16.85 16.23 -8.83
CA PRO A 121 -17.03 15.66 -10.16
C PRO A 121 -15.74 15.12 -10.79
N LYS A 122 -14.56 15.47 -10.25
CA LYS A 122 -13.28 14.92 -10.68
C LYS A 122 -12.86 13.68 -9.87
N ASN A 123 -13.54 13.38 -8.77
CA ASN A 123 -13.22 12.24 -7.93
C ASN A 123 -13.79 10.96 -8.54
N GLU A 124 -12.96 9.94 -8.67
CA GLU A 124 -13.36 8.65 -9.23
C GLU A 124 -13.42 7.54 -8.16
N ASN A 125 -13.32 7.88 -6.87
CA ASN A 125 -13.64 6.93 -5.81
C ASN A 125 -15.14 6.57 -5.87
N GLU A 126 -15.45 5.33 -6.22
CA GLU A 126 -16.85 4.85 -6.31
C GLU A 126 -17.53 4.68 -4.94
N LYS A 127 -16.73 4.57 -3.88
CA LYS A 127 -17.21 4.39 -2.50
C LYS A 127 -16.20 4.91 -1.48
N VAL A 128 -16.67 5.06 -0.24
CA VAL A 128 -15.83 5.36 0.92
C VAL A 128 -14.98 4.14 1.28
N GLY A 129 -13.68 4.39 1.47
CA GLY A 129 -12.68 3.38 1.79
C GLY A 129 -12.27 2.50 0.59
N SER A 130 -11.09 1.90 0.69
CA SER A 130 -10.63 0.91 -0.29
C SER A 130 -10.24 -0.42 0.37
N ALA A 131 -10.42 -1.50 -0.38
CA ALA A 131 -10.04 -2.86 0.04
C ALA A 131 -8.54 -3.14 -0.11
N GLY A 132 -7.71 -2.11 -0.32
CA GLY A 132 -6.29 -2.30 -0.55
C GLY A 132 -5.54 -2.57 0.75
N ASP A 133 -4.67 -3.58 0.73
CA ASP A 133 -3.68 -3.80 1.79
C ASP A 133 -2.77 -2.57 1.88
N ALA A 134 -2.78 -1.93 3.04
CA ALA A 134 -2.06 -0.69 3.27
C ALA A 134 -0.61 -0.92 3.72
N LYS A 135 -0.23 -2.16 4.10
CA LYS A 135 1.06 -2.46 4.73
C LYS A 135 2.19 -2.68 3.72
N THR A 136 3.30 -2.00 3.95
CA THR A 136 4.58 -2.18 3.25
C THR A 136 5.53 -3.10 3.98
N LYS A 137 6.54 -3.61 3.26
CA LYS A 137 7.59 -4.47 3.85
C LYS A 137 8.40 -3.76 4.95
N ASP A 138 8.44 -2.43 4.92
CA ASP A 138 9.08 -1.58 5.95
C ASP A 138 8.19 -1.36 7.19
N GLY A 139 6.98 -1.91 7.24
CA GLY A 139 6.06 -1.79 8.36
C GLY A 139 5.25 -0.49 8.40
N GLN A 140 5.30 0.32 7.35
CA GLN A 140 4.52 1.54 7.22
C GLN A 140 3.20 1.31 6.48
N TYR A 141 2.34 2.32 6.58
CA TYR A 141 1.06 2.44 5.93
C TYR A 141 0.99 3.78 5.24
N TYR A 142 0.51 3.79 4.00
CA TYR A 142 0.59 4.98 3.15
C TYR A 142 -0.77 5.40 2.61
N LEU A 143 -1.04 6.69 2.69
CA LEU A 143 -2.17 7.36 2.04
C LEU A 143 -1.68 8.12 0.82
N TYR A 144 -2.33 7.93 -0.32
CA TYR A 144 -1.98 8.59 -1.58
C TYR A 144 -3.17 9.33 -2.18
N VAL A 145 -2.85 10.28 -3.06
CA VAL A 145 -3.74 10.71 -4.14
C VAL A 145 -3.09 10.32 -5.47
N ILE A 146 -3.87 9.66 -6.33
CA ILE A 146 -3.50 9.41 -7.71
C ILE A 146 -4.29 10.35 -8.61
N VAL A 147 -3.66 10.83 -9.68
CA VAL A 147 -4.29 11.75 -10.62
C VAL A 147 -4.11 11.32 -12.06
N GLN A 148 -5.01 11.86 -12.87
CA GLN A 148 -4.89 11.94 -14.31
C GLN A 148 -4.62 13.40 -14.66
N SER A 149 -3.45 13.70 -15.21
CA SER A 149 -3.07 15.02 -15.71
C SER A 149 -3.70 15.35 -17.06
#